data_AF-A0A067MIC8-F1
#
_entry.id   AF-A0A067MIC8-F1
#
_cell.length_a   1.000
_cell.length_b   1.000
_cell.length_c   1.000
_cell.angle_alpha   90.00
_cell.angle_beta   90.00
_cell.angle_gamma   90.00
#
_symmetry.space_group_name_H-M   'P 1'
#
loop_
_entity.id
_entity.type
_entity.pdbx_description
1 polymer ?
#
loop_
_entity_poly.entity_id
_entity_poly.type
_entity_poly.pdbx_seq_one_letter_code
_entity_poly.pdbx_strand_id
1 'polypeptide(L)'
;MSPPQVANSLAFYLSPNSVRNTIITGSDVSYEIATPKEIFHSGDRVTTITRVERNGEKRVVGEYVWPALKKSRVRVLLADGDALGAWVPTNDFLLRRGGILLSTSRSFSGANGVQYKWSIKGFVGQHLTLTYDSNESAQGPYALAVFHLPRRNIGLQEVRGAYLEVSPTVQSDLDVIIVTFLLVERERRDRERGANAAA
;
A
#
# COMPACT_ATOMS: atom_id res chain seq x y z
N MET A 1 12.96 -5.68 20.26
CA MET A 1 13.27 -5.43 18.84
C MET A 1 13.18 -3.94 18.60
N SER A 2 14.25 -3.31 18.10
CA SER A 2 14.19 -1.92 17.64
C SER A 2 13.18 -1.79 16.48
N PRO A 3 12.45 -0.67 16.37
CA PRO A 3 11.53 -0.46 15.25
C PRO A 3 12.30 -0.49 13.91
N PRO A 4 11.71 -1.04 12.84
CA PRO A 4 12.31 -0.99 11.52
C PRO A 4 12.55 0.47 11.10
N GLN A 5 13.75 0.75 10.59
CA GLN A 5 14.16 2.10 10.18
C GLN A 5 14.28 2.19 8.66
N VAL A 6 13.90 3.35 8.11
CA VAL A 6 14.10 3.69 6.70
C VAL A 6 15.21 4.74 6.62
N ALA A 7 16.24 4.49 5.82
CA ALA A 7 17.33 5.45 5.66
C ALA A 7 16.89 6.66 4.79
N ASN A 8 17.18 7.88 5.26
CA ASN A 8 16.92 9.15 4.58
C ASN A 8 15.47 9.30 4.09
N SER A 9 14.50 9.02 4.94
CA SER A 9 13.12 8.77 4.53
C SER A 9 12.31 10.00 4.13
N LEU A 10 11.31 9.75 3.27
CA LEU A 10 10.23 10.65 2.92
C LEU A 10 8.95 10.18 3.60
N ALA A 11 8.21 11.10 4.22
CA ALA A 11 6.95 10.79 4.90
C ALA A 11 5.74 11.13 4.02
N PHE A 12 4.82 10.18 3.90
CA PHE A 12 3.57 10.27 3.14
C PHE A 12 2.38 10.15 4.08
N TYR A 13 1.71 11.26 4.40
CA TYR A 13 0.65 11.32 5.40
C TYR A 13 -0.72 11.01 4.81
N LEU A 14 -1.51 10.17 5.48
CA LEU A 14 -2.86 9.79 5.06
C LEU A 14 -3.91 10.70 5.71
N SER A 15 -4.79 11.27 4.90
CA SER A 15 -5.92 12.09 5.37
C SER A 15 -7.21 11.81 4.58
N PRO A 16 -8.25 11.20 5.18
CA PRO A 16 -8.25 10.52 6.47
C PRO A 16 -7.45 9.20 6.43
N ASN A 17 -7.23 8.55 7.57
CA ASN A 17 -6.61 7.21 7.66
C ASN A 17 -7.54 6.11 7.08
N SER A 18 -7.61 6.04 5.76
CA SER A 18 -8.47 5.12 5.01
C SER A 18 -7.73 4.58 3.80
N VAL A 19 -8.06 3.37 3.37
CA VAL A 19 -7.58 2.79 2.09
C VAL A 19 -8.52 3.11 0.92
N ARG A 20 -9.59 3.85 1.19
CA ARG A 20 -10.59 4.34 0.23
C ARG A 20 -10.90 5.79 0.53
N ASN A 21 -11.05 6.66 -0.46
CA ASN A 21 -11.41 8.06 -0.21
C ASN A 21 -10.43 8.72 0.77
N THR A 22 -9.14 8.72 0.41
CA THR A 22 -8.04 9.33 1.18
C THR A 22 -7.13 10.14 0.27
N ILE A 23 -6.42 11.10 0.84
CA ILE A 23 -5.29 11.76 0.20
C ILE A 23 -4.03 11.33 0.95
N ILE A 24 -3.02 10.88 0.20
CA ILE A 24 -1.68 10.59 0.71
C ILE A 24 -0.76 11.73 0.28
N THR A 25 -0.28 12.54 1.22
CA THR A 25 0.51 13.74 0.93
C THR A 25 1.99 13.50 1.26
N GLY A 26 2.86 13.59 0.25
CA GLY A 26 4.32 13.66 0.39
C GLY A 26 4.87 15.08 0.18
N SER A 27 6.20 15.21 0.10
CA SER A 27 6.87 16.51 -0.12
C SER A 27 6.60 17.10 -1.50
N ASP A 28 6.74 16.27 -2.55
CA ASP A 28 6.74 16.72 -3.96
C ASP A 28 5.53 16.21 -4.74
N VAL A 29 4.85 15.19 -4.21
CA VAL A 29 3.73 14.51 -4.84
C VAL A 29 2.67 14.15 -3.81
N SER A 30 1.41 14.17 -4.23
CA SER A 30 0.29 13.62 -3.47
C SER A 30 -0.44 12.54 -4.27
N TYR A 31 -1.15 11.64 -3.58
CA TYR A 31 -2.01 10.65 -4.22
C TYR A 31 -3.46 10.84 -3.74
N GLU A 32 -4.38 11.01 -4.67
CA GLU A 32 -5.81 11.03 -4.43
C GLU A 32 -6.39 9.63 -4.67
N ILE A 33 -6.92 9.01 -3.62
CA ILE A 33 -7.54 7.68 -3.67
C ILE A 33 -9.04 7.89 -3.61
N ALA A 34 -9.76 7.58 -4.68
CA ALA A 34 -11.20 7.78 -4.77
C ALA A 34 -11.92 6.46 -5.07
N THR A 35 -12.95 6.15 -4.29
CA THR A 35 -13.89 5.06 -4.55
C THR A 35 -15.31 5.62 -4.60
N PRO A 36 -16.04 5.47 -5.73
CA PRO A 36 -17.42 5.93 -5.85
C PRO A 36 -18.31 5.46 -4.69
N LYS A 37 -19.09 6.39 -4.13
CA LYS A 37 -19.93 6.16 -2.93
C LYS A 37 -21.31 5.61 -3.23
N GLU A 38 -21.77 5.69 -4.47
CA GLU A 38 -23.17 5.38 -4.81
C GLU A 38 -23.51 3.90 -4.54
N ILE A 39 -24.72 3.67 -4.07
CA ILE A 39 -25.16 2.34 -3.61
C ILE A 39 -25.76 1.55 -4.78
N PHE A 40 -26.22 2.25 -5.83
CA PHE A 40 -26.96 1.74 -6.98
C PHE A 40 -26.16 1.71 -8.29
N HIS A 41 -24.87 1.37 -8.25
CA HIS A 41 -24.14 1.16 -9.50
C HIS A 41 -24.44 -0.24 -10.07
N SER A 42 -24.83 -0.31 -11.33
CA SER A 42 -24.80 -1.54 -12.13
C SER A 42 -23.36 -1.86 -12.53
N GLY A 43 -22.53 -2.31 -11.58
CA GLY A 43 -21.14 -2.66 -11.90
C GLY A 43 -20.19 -2.81 -10.71
N ASP A 44 -18.93 -3.05 -11.05
CA ASP A 44 -17.84 -3.17 -10.10
C ASP A 44 -17.43 -1.77 -9.57
N ARG A 45 -17.31 -1.62 -8.25
CA ARG A 45 -16.80 -0.37 -7.65
C ARG A 45 -15.28 -0.29 -7.81
N VAL A 46 -14.83 0.55 -8.74
CA VAL A 46 -13.41 0.80 -9.00
C VAL A 46 -12.88 1.85 -8.04
N THR A 47 -11.82 1.52 -7.30
CA THR A 47 -11.01 2.52 -6.60
C THR A 47 -9.93 3.01 -7.56
N THR A 48 -9.85 4.34 -7.74
CA THR A 48 -8.84 5.00 -8.59
C THR A 48 -7.79 5.64 -7.71
N ILE A 49 -6.52 5.50 -8.09
CA ILE A 49 -5.36 6.09 -7.43
C ILE A 49 -4.73 7.07 -8.41
N THR A 50 -4.81 8.36 -8.09
CA THR A 50 -4.36 9.44 -8.96
C THR A 50 -3.16 10.13 -8.31
N ARG A 51 -2.01 10.10 -8.98
CA ARG A 51 -0.84 10.89 -8.63
C ARG A 51 -1.09 12.35 -9.01
N VAL A 52 -0.77 13.26 -8.11
CA VAL A 52 -0.89 14.71 -8.27
C VAL A 52 0.47 15.34 -8.01
N GLU A 53 1.06 15.89 -9.05
CA GLU A 53 2.34 16.58 -9.01
C GLU A 53 2.20 17.97 -8.39
N ARG A 54 3.32 18.56 -7.97
CA ARG A 54 3.35 19.92 -7.40
C ARG A 54 2.79 21.00 -8.33
N ASN A 55 2.90 20.81 -9.64
CA ASN A 55 2.33 21.72 -10.66
C ASN A 55 0.81 21.52 -10.86
N GLY A 56 0.20 20.56 -10.17
CA GLY A 56 -1.22 20.21 -10.30
C GLY A 56 -1.53 19.19 -11.40
N GLU A 57 -0.53 18.71 -12.14
CA GLU A 57 -0.71 17.64 -13.13
C GLU A 57 -1.22 16.37 -12.43
N LYS A 58 -2.25 15.77 -13.00
CA LYS A 58 -2.89 14.56 -12.48
C LYS A 58 -2.69 13.39 -13.42
N ARG A 59 -2.32 12.24 -12.86
CA ARG A 59 -2.16 10.99 -13.61
C ARG A 59 -2.72 9.82 -12.83
N VAL A 60 -3.52 8.97 -13.48
CA VAL A 60 -3.98 7.74 -12.85
C VAL A 60 -2.83 6.73 -12.86
N VAL A 61 -2.40 6.30 -11.67
CA VAL A 61 -1.25 5.39 -11.52
C VAL A 61 -1.67 3.96 -11.19
N GLY A 62 -2.92 3.78 -10.78
CA GLY A 62 -3.46 2.47 -10.57
C GLY A 62 -4.94 2.49 -10.26
N GLU A 63 -5.56 1.34 -10.48
CA GLU A 63 -6.95 1.10 -10.14
C GLU A 63 -7.09 -0.30 -9.57
N TYR A 64 -8.03 -0.44 -8.65
CA TYR A 64 -8.37 -1.76 -8.15
C TYR A 64 -9.86 -1.92 -7.87
N VAL A 65 -10.36 -3.13 -8.14
CA VAL A 65 -11.71 -3.55 -7.84
C VAL A 65 -11.64 -4.58 -6.74
N TRP A 66 -12.49 -4.39 -5.74
CA TRP A 66 -12.52 -5.29 -4.59
C TRP A 66 -13.97 -5.50 -4.15
N PRO A 67 -14.64 -6.44 -4.82
CA PRO A 67 -16.03 -6.77 -4.57
C PRO A 67 -16.13 -7.69 -3.34
N ALA A 68 -17.33 -7.78 -2.74
CA ALA A 68 -17.55 -8.65 -1.58
C ALA A 68 -17.56 -10.15 -1.95
N LEU A 69 -17.94 -10.48 -3.20
CA LEU A 69 -18.24 -11.86 -3.62
C LEU A 69 -17.42 -12.34 -4.84
N LYS A 70 -16.68 -11.47 -5.53
CA LYS A 70 -15.85 -11.85 -6.69
C LYS A 70 -14.36 -11.70 -6.36
N LYS A 71 -13.51 -12.23 -7.23
CA LYS A 71 -12.04 -12.06 -7.12
C LYS A 71 -11.67 -10.58 -7.30
N SER A 72 -10.84 -10.05 -6.41
CA SER A 72 -10.26 -8.71 -6.55
C SER A 72 -9.28 -8.67 -7.71
N ARG A 73 -9.21 -7.52 -8.37
CA ARG A 73 -8.33 -7.27 -9.51
C ARG A 73 -7.73 -5.88 -9.42
N VAL A 74 -6.55 -5.72 -9.98
CA VAL A 74 -5.78 -4.47 -10.00
C VAL A 74 -5.19 -4.26 -11.39
N ARG A 75 -4.99 -3.01 -11.77
CA ARG A 75 -4.11 -2.60 -12.86
C ARG A 75 -3.28 -1.41 -12.42
N VAL A 76 -2.04 -1.34 -12.89
CA VAL A 76 -1.09 -0.27 -12.57
C VAL A 76 -0.59 0.38 -13.85
N LEU A 77 -0.08 1.61 -13.74
CA LEU A 77 0.58 2.30 -14.83
C LEU A 77 1.74 1.46 -15.36
N LEU A 78 1.83 1.37 -16.69
CA LEU A 78 2.95 0.69 -17.36
C LEU A 78 4.23 1.51 -17.20
N ALA A 79 5.38 0.85 -17.42
CA ALA A 79 6.69 1.47 -17.28
C ALA A 79 6.94 2.59 -18.31
N ASP A 80 6.21 2.61 -19.43
CA ASP A 80 6.23 3.70 -20.41
C ASP A 80 5.51 4.97 -19.92
N GLY A 81 4.72 4.87 -18.85
CA GLY A 81 4.09 5.99 -18.16
C GLY A 81 2.83 6.54 -18.82
N ASP A 82 2.36 5.92 -19.92
CA ASP A 82 1.31 6.47 -20.79
C ASP A 82 -0.05 5.80 -20.61
N ALA A 83 -0.07 4.51 -20.23
CA ALA A 83 -1.31 3.74 -20.10
C ALA A 83 -1.31 2.83 -18.87
N LEU A 84 -2.50 2.55 -18.36
CA LEU A 84 -2.70 1.47 -17.39
C LEU A 84 -2.57 0.12 -18.10
N GLY A 85 -1.92 -0.83 -17.43
CA GLY A 85 -1.85 -2.21 -17.88
C GLY A 85 -3.19 -2.94 -17.85
N ALA A 86 -3.14 -4.22 -18.21
CA ALA A 86 -4.30 -5.10 -18.14
C ALA A 86 -4.75 -5.34 -16.69
N TRP A 87 -6.04 -5.60 -16.51
CA TRP A 87 -6.58 -6.07 -15.24
C TRP A 87 -6.00 -7.45 -14.91
N VAL A 88 -5.34 -7.56 -13.77
CA VAL A 88 -4.81 -8.81 -13.23
C VAL A 88 -5.47 -9.14 -11.89
N PRO A 89 -5.71 -10.41 -11.55
CA PRO A 89 -6.16 -10.78 -10.22
C PRO A 89 -5.19 -10.30 -9.16
N THR A 90 -5.69 -9.77 -8.04
CA THR A 90 -4.82 -9.22 -6.98
C THR A 90 -3.88 -10.28 -6.42
N ASN A 91 -4.28 -11.56 -6.37
CA ASN A 91 -3.41 -12.65 -5.91
C ASN A 91 -2.30 -13.01 -6.90
N ASP A 92 -2.47 -12.68 -8.18
CA ASP A 92 -1.45 -12.90 -9.21
C ASP A 92 -0.48 -11.69 -9.23
N PHE A 93 -0.98 -10.50 -8.87
CA PHE A 93 -0.18 -9.29 -8.71
C PHE A 93 0.62 -9.25 -7.39
N LEU A 94 0.00 -9.70 -6.29
CA LEU A 94 0.58 -9.78 -4.95
C LEU A 94 0.75 -11.23 -4.53
N LEU A 95 1.88 -11.82 -4.90
CA LEU A 95 2.16 -13.24 -4.69
C LEU A 95 2.37 -13.55 -3.21
N ARG A 96 1.79 -14.66 -2.74
CA ARG A 96 2.06 -15.19 -1.40
C ARG A 96 3.33 -16.02 -1.44
N ARG A 97 4.33 -15.69 -0.63
CA ARG A 97 5.57 -16.49 -0.55
C ARG A 97 5.32 -17.79 0.21
N GLY A 98 5.74 -18.91 -0.39
CA GLY A 98 5.97 -20.20 0.27
C GLY A 98 4.83 -21.22 0.27
N GLY A 99 3.71 -21.00 -0.43
CA GLY A 99 2.57 -21.96 -0.42
C GLY A 99 1.89 -22.14 0.94
N ILE A 100 2.38 -21.47 1.98
CA ILE A 100 1.81 -21.47 3.32
C ILE A 100 0.56 -20.59 3.28
N LEU A 101 -0.62 -21.20 3.40
CA LEU A 101 -1.92 -20.51 3.41
C LEU A 101 -1.99 -19.35 4.42
N LEU A 102 -1.19 -19.42 5.48
CA LEU A 102 -1.13 -18.45 6.58
C LEU A 102 -0.07 -17.34 6.41
N SER A 103 0.69 -17.32 5.31
CA SER A 103 1.71 -16.30 5.09
C SER A 103 1.07 -14.91 4.97
N THR A 104 1.50 -14.00 5.84
CA THR A 104 1.05 -12.60 5.87
C THR A 104 1.88 -11.70 4.94
N SER A 105 2.93 -12.24 4.32
CA SER A 105 3.78 -11.48 3.40
C SER A 105 3.28 -11.55 1.96
N ARG A 106 3.46 -10.46 1.21
CA ARG A 106 3.06 -10.33 -0.20
C ARG A 106 4.24 -9.81 -1.01
N SER A 107 4.60 -10.52 -2.07
CA SER A 107 5.67 -10.13 -2.99
C SER A 107 5.10 -9.56 -4.28
N PHE A 108 5.80 -8.63 -4.89
CA PHE A 108 5.44 -8.03 -6.18
C PHE A 108 6.68 -7.55 -6.92
N SER A 109 6.53 -7.32 -8.22
CA SER A 109 7.58 -6.78 -9.07
C SER A 109 7.31 -5.30 -9.32
N GLY A 110 8.32 -4.45 -9.12
CA GLY A 110 8.31 -3.06 -9.59
C GLY A 110 8.92 -2.92 -10.98
N ALA A 111 9.30 -1.70 -11.31
CA ALA A 111 10.00 -1.37 -12.53
C ALA A 111 11.30 -2.17 -12.67
N ASN A 112 11.69 -2.46 -13.91
CA ASN A 112 12.93 -3.17 -14.25
C ASN A 112 13.06 -4.56 -13.59
N GLY A 113 11.95 -5.17 -13.15
CA GLY A 113 11.94 -6.52 -12.59
C GLY A 113 12.41 -6.64 -11.14
N VAL A 114 12.62 -5.51 -10.44
CA VAL A 114 13.00 -5.52 -9.02
C VAL A 114 11.89 -6.15 -8.20
N GLN A 115 12.23 -7.12 -7.35
CA GLN A 115 11.27 -7.82 -6.51
C GLN A 115 11.23 -7.20 -5.11
N TYR A 116 10.02 -6.92 -4.65
CA TYR A 116 9.75 -6.35 -3.34
C TYR A 116 8.84 -7.27 -2.53
N LYS A 117 8.91 -7.12 -1.21
CA LYS A 117 8.09 -7.89 -0.27
C LYS A 117 7.54 -6.98 0.82
N TRP A 118 6.21 -6.93 0.90
CA TRP A 118 5.51 -6.45 2.08
C TRP A 118 5.46 -7.55 3.13
N SER A 119 5.88 -7.23 4.35
CA SER A 119 5.75 -8.10 5.52
C SER A 119 4.90 -7.43 6.57
N ILE A 120 3.85 -8.15 6.99
CA ILE A 120 2.98 -7.78 8.12
C ILE A 120 3.49 -8.54 9.35
N LYS A 121 3.96 -7.82 10.36
CA LYS A 121 4.50 -8.35 11.62
C LYS A 121 3.75 -7.77 12.84
N GLY A 122 3.90 -8.43 13.99
CA GLY A 122 3.32 -8.01 15.27
C GLY A 122 1.91 -8.56 15.55
N PHE A 123 1.48 -8.42 16.81
CA PHE A 123 0.13 -8.81 17.24
C PHE A 123 -0.90 -7.97 16.47
N VAL A 124 -1.86 -8.62 15.80
CA VAL A 124 -2.86 -7.96 14.92
C VAL A 124 -2.25 -7.23 13.69
N GLY A 125 -0.98 -7.49 13.35
CA GLY A 125 -0.36 -6.93 12.13
C GLY A 125 -0.01 -5.45 12.22
N GLN A 126 0.35 -4.95 13.39
CA GLN A 126 0.67 -3.54 13.65
C GLN A 126 1.82 -2.96 12.80
N HIS A 127 2.69 -3.81 12.25
CA HIS A 127 3.84 -3.37 11.48
C HIS A 127 3.75 -3.87 10.04
N LEU A 128 3.57 -2.92 9.11
CA LEU A 128 3.66 -3.19 7.69
C LEU A 128 4.96 -2.58 7.15
N THR A 129 5.83 -3.43 6.62
CA THR A 129 7.19 -3.07 6.19
C THR A 129 7.47 -3.59 4.79
N LEU A 130 8.16 -2.80 3.97
CA LEU A 130 8.62 -3.17 2.64
C LEU A 130 10.12 -3.42 2.66
N THR A 131 10.55 -4.50 2.03
CA THR A 131 11.96 -4.81 1.78
C THR A 131 12.14 -5.34 0.36
N TYR A 132 13.38 -5.46 -0.11
CA TYR A 132 13.66 -6.30 -1.27
C TYR A 132 13.28 -7.76 -0.98
N ASP A 133 12.79 -8.46 -2.01
CA ASP A 133 12.52 -9.90 -1.95
C ASP A 133 13.75 -10.71 -2.39
N SER A 134 14.89 -10.44 -1.74
CA SER A 134 16.11 -11.23 -1.86
C SER A 134 16.20 -12.29 -0.76
N ASN A 135 17.21 -13.16 -0.82
CA ASN A 135 17.56 -14.04 0.30
C ASN A 135 17.85 -13.21 1.56
N GLU A 136 17.52 -13.74 2.74
CA GLU A 136 17.61 -13.02 4.04
C GLU A 136 19.03 -12.50 4.32
N SER A 137 20.06 -13.21 3.86
CA SER A 137 21.46 -12.80 3.97
C SER A 137 21.87 -11.62 3.09
N ALA A 138 21.03 -11.23 2.12
CA ALA A 138 21.23 -10.05 1.26
C ALA A 138 20.28 -8.89 1.64
N GLN A 139 19.41 -9.06 2.65
CA GLN A 139 18.58 -7.97 3.13
C GLN A 139 19.47 -6.98 3.90
N GLY A 140 19.61 -5.77 3.35
CA GLY A 140 20.23 -4.67 4.07
C GLY A 140 19.49 -4.38 5.39
N PRO A 141 20.13 -3.71 6.36
CA PRO A 141 19.55 -3.49 7.69
C PRO A 141 18.32 -2.55 7.69
N TYR A 142 18.01 -1.91 6.56
CA TYR A 142 16.97 -0.89 6.45
C TYR A 142 15.77 -1.36 5.63
N ALA A 143 14.58 -0.99 6.10
CA ALA A 143 13.36 -1.15 5.33
C ALA A 143 13.31 -0.10 4.21
N LEU A 144 12.67 -0.47 3.10
CA LEU A 144 12.40 0.43 1.98
C LEU A 144 11.17 1.30 2.24
N ALA A 145 10.21 0.77 3.00
CA ALA A 145 9.08 1.54 3.49
C ALA A 145 8.53 0.95 4.80
N VAL A 146 7.96 1.80 5.64
CA VAL A 146 7.32 1.42 6.92
C VAL A 146 6.04 2.22 7.09
N PHE A 147 4.92 1.51 7.30
CA PHE A 147 3.66 2.16 7.63
C PHE A 147 3.51 2.33 9.14
N HIS A 148 3.15 3.55 9.54
CA HIS A 148 2.93 3.94 10.92
C HIS A 148 1.44 4.20 11.13
N LEU A 149 0.82 3.38 11.98
CA LEU A 149 -0.56 3.57 12.42
C LEU A 149 -0.74 4.89 13.18
N PRO A 150 -1.94 5.50 13.15
CA PRO A 150 -2.18 6.74 13.86
C PRO A 150 -1.97 6.51 15.36
N ARG A 151 -1.30 7.44 16.03
CA ARG A 151 -1.05 7.39 17.46
C ARG A 151 -1.69 8.59 18.13
N ARG A 152 -2.43 8.32 19.21
CA ARG A 152 -2.97 9.35 20.11
C ARG A 152 -2.40 9.11 21.49
N ASN A 153 -1.44 9.93 21.89
CA ASN A 153 -0.94 9.95 23.26
C ASN A 153 -1.68 11.03 24.04
N ILE A 154 -2.67 10.62 24.83
CA ILE A 154 -3.52 11.54 25.62
C ILE A 154 -2.67 12.35 26.61
N GLY A 155 -1.63 11.74 27.22
CA GLY A 155 -0.75 12.41 28.17
C GLY A 155 0.23 13.43 27.57
N LEU A 156 0.58 13.29 26.29
CA LEU A 156 1.51 14.20 25.59
C LEU A 156 0.78 15.19 24.67
N GLN A 157 -0.56 15.17 24.65
CA GLN A 157 -1.41 15.88 23.68
C GLN A 157 -0.97 15.67 22.22
N GLU A 158 -0.29 14.57 21.94
CA GLU A 158 0.28 14.29 20.64
C GLU A 158 -0.70 13.45 19.84
N VAL A 159 -1.19 14.02 18.74
CA VAL A 159 -2.00 13.34 17.74
C VAL A 159 -1.19 13.25 16.46
N ARG A 160 -0.65 12.07 16.17
CA ARG A 160 0.00 11.80 14.89
C ARG A 160 -0.95 11.03 13.98
N GLY A 161 -1.20 11.58 12.80
CA GLY A 161 -1.91 10.89 11.73
C GLY A 161 -1.15 9.65 11.26
N ALA A 162 -1.83 8.78 10.52
CA ALA A 162 -1.19 7.65 9.88
C ALA A 162 -0.28 8.13 8.74
N TYR A 163 0.89 7.53 8.58
CA TYR A 163 1.80 7.89 7.49
C TYR A 163 2.64 6.70 7.04
N LEU A 164 3.02 6.72 5.76
CA LEU A 164 3.94 5.78 5.17
C LEU A 164 5.30 6.46 5.03
N GLU A 165 6.31 5.88 5.64
CA GLU A 165 7.71 6.29 5.49
C GLU A 165 8.32 5.51 4.32
N VAL A 166 8.97 6.17 3.37
CA VAL A 166 9.51 5.55 2.15
C VAL A 166 10.95 6.00 1.90
N SER A 167 11.81 5.08 1.51
CA SER A 167 13.20 5.38 1.13
C SER A 167 13.25 6.07 -0.24
N PRO A 168 14.06 7.12 -0.41
CA PRO A 168 14.28 7.73 -1.73
C PRO A 168 14.83 6.75 -2.76
N THR A 169 15.48 5.66 -2.32
CA THR A 169 16.04 4.63 -3.21
C THR A 169 14.99 3.91 -4.07
N VAL A 170 13.72 3.95 -3.65
CA VAL A 170 12.59 3.35 -4.38
C VAL A 170 11.65 4.39 -4.97
N GLN A 171 12.12 5.63 -5.14
CA GLN A 171 11.31 6.72 -5.69
C GLN A 171 10.83 6.43 -7.12
N SER A 172 11.63 5.72 -7.93
CA SER A 172 11.22 5.26 -9.27
C SER A 172 10.01 4.33 -9.25
N ASP A 173 9.79 3.63 -8.13
CA ASP A 173 8.76 2.62 -7.94
C ASP A 173 7.65 3.11 -7.00
N LEU A 174 7.64 4.41 -6.68
CA LEU A 174 6.73 4.95 -5.68
C LEU A 174 5.26 4.68 -6.02
N ASP A 175 4.88 4.79 -7.29
CA ASP A 175 3.51 4.57 -7.74
C ASP A 175 3.04 3.13 -7.47
N VAL A 176 3.82 2.14 -7.88
CA VAL A 176 3.51 0.73 -7.63
C VAL A 176 3.60 0.39 -6.13
N ILE A 177 4.50 1.04 -5.39
CA ILE A 177 4.58 0.92 -3.93
C ILE A 177 3.31 1.44 -3.25
N ILE A 178 2.79 2.60 -3.66
CA ILE A 178 1.54 3.16 -3.12
C ILE A 178 0.35 2.25 -3.46
N VAL A 179 0.26 1.75 -4.69
CA VAL A 179 -0.80 0.82 -5.08
C VAL A 179 -0.75 -0.46 -4.24
N THR A 180 0.41 -1.09 -4.13
CA THR A 180 0.58 -2.34 -3.38
C THR A 180 0.38 -2.14 -1.88
N PHE A 181 0.85 -1.01 -1.33
CA PHE A 181 0.57 -0.60 0.05
C PHE A 181 -0.93 -0.58 0.33
N LEU A 182 -1.73 0.09 -0.51
CA LEU A 182 -3.18 0.20 -0.33
C LEU A 182 -3.88 -1.17 -0.38
N LEU A 183 -3.43 -2.06 -1.28
CA LEU A 183 -3.96 -3.42 -1.38
C LEU A 183 -3.64 -4.25 -0.14
N VAL A 184 -2.39 -4.23 0.33
CA VAL A 184 -1.94 -4.99 1.50
C VAL A 184 -2.58 -4.45 2.78
N GLU A 185 -2.65 -3.13 2.96
CA GLU A 185 -3.30 -2.49 4.10
C GLU A 185 -4.81 -2.77 4.11
N ARG A 186 -5.45 -2.84 2.94
CA ARG A 186 -6.85 -3.27 2.85
C ARG A 186 -7.03 -4.72 3.30
N GLU A 187 -6.21 -5.64 2.82
CA GLU A 187 -6.27 -7.05 3.25
C GLU A 187 -6.05 -7.18 4.77
N ARG A 188 -5.13 -6.38 5.33
CA ARG A 188 -4.87 -6.32 6.76
C ARG A 188 -6.11 -5.87 7.55
N ARG A 189 -6.76 -4.77 7.14
CA ARG A 189 -7.99 -4.27 7.78
C ARG A 189 -9.17 -5.23 7.67
N ASP A 190 -9.31 -5.92 6.54
CA ASP A 190 -10.37 -6.91 6.34
C ASP A 190 -10.17 -8.12 7.29
N ARG A 191 -8.92 -8.55 7.50
CA ARG A 191 -8.58 -9.58 8.50
C ARG A 191 -8.88 -9.15 9.93
N GLU A 192 -8.56 -7.91 10.30
CA GLU A 192 -8.88 -7.35 11.62
C GLU A 192 -10.39 -7.35 11.88
N ARG A 193 -11.20 -6.90 10.90
CA ARG A 193 -12.66 -6.90 11.03
C ARG A 193 -13.24 -8.30 11.15
N GLY A 194 -12.72 -9.25 10.35
CA GLY A 194 -13.14 -10.65 10.43
C GLY A 194 -12.82 -11.29 11.78
N ALA A 195 -11.62 -11.02 12.33
CA ALA A 195 -11.24 -11.50 13.66
C ALA A 195 -12.13 -10.91 14.76
N ASN A 196 -12.44 -9.61 14.71
CA ASN A 196 -13.31 -8.94 15.69
C ASN A 196 -14.77 -9.36 15.58
N ALA A 197 -15.25 -9.80 14.41
CA ALA A 197 -16.61 -10.29 14.23
C ALA A 197 -16.80 -11.75 14.68
N ALA A 198 -15.70 -12.50 14.85
CA ALA A 198 -15.70 -13.89 15.29
C ALA A 198 -15.40 -14.06 16.80
N ALA A 199 -15.07 -12.97 17.50
CA ALA A 199 -14.83 -12.90 18.94
C ALA A 199 -16.07 -12.37 19.67
#